data_AF-A0A4Y2SJ30-F1
#
_entry.id   AF-A0A4Y2SJ30-F1
#
_cell.length_a   1.000
_cell.length_b   1.000
_cell.length_c   1.000
_cell.angle_alpha   90.00
_cell.angle_beta   90.00
_cell.angle_gamma   90.00
#
_symmetry.space_group_name_H-M   'P 1'
#
loop_
_entity.id
_entity.type
_entity.pdbx_description
1 polymer ?
#
loop_
_entity_poly.entity_id
_entity_poly.type
_entity_poly.pdbx_seq_one_letter_code
_entity_poly.pdbx_strand_id
1 'polypeptide(L)'
;WVRAHNGTVGNERADALAKLAASKDQIDTEFCPSKAQVRYRGKVLLATTWQERLSNSAKGSWTRKFLKEVKFNRLYGGFYYNQVLKSHGVFGEHQARLFGKEGGCPCGERLETIEHILLKCKIWGKER
;
A
#
# COMPACT_ATOMS: atom_id res chain seq x y z
N TRP A 1 -38.11 18.27 37.05
CA TRP A 1 -39.36 17.87 36.39
C TRP A 1 -40.08 19.14 35.96
N VAL A 2 -40.53 19.25 34.71
CA VAL A 2 -41.18 20.46 34.18
C VAL A 2 -42.58 20.08 33.70
N ARG A 3 -43.58 20.93 33.97
CA ARG A 3 -44.97 20.69 33.61
C ARG A 3 -45.15 20.78 32.08
N ALA A 4 -45.80 19.78 31.49
CA ALA A 4 -46.19 19.81 30.08
C ALA A 4 -47.21 20.92 29.79
N HIS A 5 -47.21 21.43 28.55
CA HIS A 5 -48.17 22.44 28.07
C HIS A 5 -48.26 23.73 28.91
N ASN A 6 -47.13 24.13 29.50
CA ASN A 6 -47.05 25.30 30.37
C ASN A 6 -46.25 26.46 29.75
N GLY A 7 -46.11 26.53 28.41
CA GLY A 7 -45.41 27.63 27.73
C GLY A 7 -43.89 27.58 27.81
N THR A 8 -43.31 26.51 28.36
CA THR A 8 -41.85 26.43 28.51
C THR A 8 -41.21 26.10 27.18
N VAL A 9 -40.63 27.11 26.53
CA VAL A 9 -40.08 27.06 25.16
C VAL A 9 -39.23 25.80 24.89
N GLY A 10 -38.31 25.45 25.80
CA GLY A 10 -37.47 24.26 25.64
C GLY A 10 -38.25 22.94 25.67
N ASN A 11 -39.25 22.84 26.54
CA ASN A 11 -40.10 21.66 26.67
C ASN A 11 -41.04 21.50 25.48
N GLU A 12 -41.64 22.60 25.02
CA GLU A 12 -42.52 22.60 23.84
C GLU A 12 -41.76 22.28 22.56
N ARG A 13 -40.54 22.80 22.42
CA ARG A 13 -39.66 22.44 21.31
C ARG A 13 -39.29 20.95 21.34
N ALA A 14 -38.99 20.40 22.52
CA ALA A 14 -38.70 18.97 22.66
C ALA A 14 -39.93 18.10 22.30
N ASP A 15 -41.13 18.47 22.76
CA ASP A 15 -42.38 17.76 22.45
C ASP A 15 -42.72 17.80 20.95
N ALA A 16 -42.57 18.97 20.31
CA ALA A 16 -42.77 19.12 18.87
C ALA A 16 -41.79 18.25 18.05
N LEU A 17 -40.51 18.20 18.45
CA LEU A 17 -39.50 17.37 17.81
C LEU A 17 -39.78 15.87 18.01
N ALA A 18 -40.23 15.46 19.20
CA ALA A 18 -40.59 14.08 19.49
C ALA A 18 -41.80 13.62 18.65
N LYS A 19 -42.83 14.46 18.51
CA LYS A 19 -43.98 14.20 17.64
C LYS A 19 -43.59 14.06 16.18
N LEU A 20 -42.72 14.95 15.70
CA LEU A 20 -42.21 14.90 14.33
C LEU A 20 -41.39 13.64 14.06
N ALA A 21 -40.59 13.19 15.03
CA ALA A 21 -39.86 11.93 14.93
C ALA A 21 -40.80 10.71 14.93
N ALA A 22 -41.84 10.71 15.78
CA ALA A 22 -42.82 9.63 15.87
C ALA A 22 -43.72 9.51 14.63
N SER A 23 -43.89 10.58 13.86
CA SER A 23 -44.64 10.58 12.60
C SER A 23 -43.85 10.07 11.39
N LYS A 24 -42.56 9.74 11.54
CA LYS A 24 -41.76 9.19 10.44
C LYS A 24 -42.00 7.69 10.32
N ASP A 25 -42.27 7.21 9.10
CA ASP A 25 -42.42 5.77 8.80
C ASP A 25 -41.10 4.99 8.91
N GLN A 26 -39.96 5.69 8.86
CA GLN A 26 -38.63 5.12 8.99
C GLN A 26 -37.82 5.84 10.06
N ILE A 27 -37.04 5.06 10.81
CA ILE A 27 -36.09 5.58 11.79
C ILE A 27 -34.88 6.12 11.01
N ASP A 28 -34.44 7.34 11.34
CA ASP A 28 -33.18 7.86 10.84
C ASP A 28 -32.02 7.03 11.43
N THR A 29 -31.46 6.10 10.66
CA THR A 29 -30.31 5.30 11.09
C THR A 29 -29.02 5.85 10.49
N GLU A 30 -28.55 6.99 10.99
CA GLU A 30 -27.19 7.47 10.69
C GLU A 30 -26.20 6.87 11.70
N PHE A 31 -25.69 5.69 11.39
CA PHE A 31 -24.55 5.14 12.14
C PHE A 31 -23.26 5.74 11.61
N CYS A 32 -22.48 6.34 12.51
CA CYS A 32 -21.09 6.65 12.20
C CYS A 32 -20.36 5.36 11.81
N PRO A 33 -19.43 5.42 10.84
CA PRO A 33 -18.64 4.25 10.48
C PRO A 33 -17.95 3.68 11.72
N SER A 34 -18.04 2.37 11.91
CA SER A 34 -17.33 1.70 12.99
C SER A 34 -15.82 1.91 12.83
N LYS A 35 -15.08 1.82 13.93
CA LYS A 35 -13.61 1.87 13.91
C LYS A 35 -13.01 0.86 12.92
N ALA A 36 -13.64 -0.32 12.76
CA ALA A 36 -13.21 -1.32 11.79
C ALA A 36 -13.42 -0.85 10.34
N GLN A 37 -14.57 -0.25 10.03
CA GLN A 37 -14.86 0.30 8.70
C GLN A 37 -13.91 1.46 8.35
N VAL A 38 -13.65 2.37 9.28
CA VAL A 38 -12.68 3.46 9.07
C VAL A 38 -11.28 2.90 8.77
N ARG A 39 -10.82 1.92 9.57
CA ARG A 39 -9.52 1.26 9.33
C ARG A 39 -9.46 0.55 7.98
N TYR A 40 -10.53 -0.13 7.59
CA TYR A 40 -10.60 -0.83 6.31
C TYR A 40 -10.52 0.17 5.14
N ARG A 41 -11.31 1.24 5.17
CA ARG A 41 -11.27 2.31 4.16
C ARG A 41 -9.87 2.92 4.05
N GLY A 42 -9.21 3.18 5.18
CA GLY A 42 -7.83 3.65 5.21
C GLY A 42 -6.83 2.66 4.58
N LYS A 43 -6.96 1.36 4.85
CA LYS A 43 -6.13 0.32 4.22
C LYS A 43 -6.32 0.26 2.71
N VAL A 44 -7.57 0.33 2.24
CA VAL A 44 -7.88 0.32 0.81
C VAL A 44 -7.26 1.54 0.14
N LEU A 45 -7.45 2.74 0.69
CA LEU A 45 -6.86 3.97 0.17
C LEU A 45 -5.33 3.90 0.13
N LEU A 46 -4.70 3.42 1.20
CA LEU A 46 -3.24 3.25 1.23
C LEU A 46 -2.75 2.27 0.16
N ALA A 47 -3.44 1.14 -0.02
CA ALA A 47 -3.07 0.15 -1.03
C ALA A 47 -3.19 0.72 -2.45
N THR A 48 -4.30 1.39 -2.76
CA THR A 48 -4.54 1.94 -4.11
C THR A 48 -3.55 3.07 -4.43
N THR A 49 -3.38 4.03 -3.52
CA THR A 49 -2.40 5.13 -3.71
C THR A 49 -0.97 4.59 -3.83
N TRP A 50 -0.59 3.60 -3.02
CA TRP A 50 0.74 3.00 -3.15
C TRP A 50 0.88 2.21 -4.46
N GLN A 51 -0.15 1.49 -4.88
CA GLN A 51 -0.13 0.76 -6.15
C GLN A 51 0.05 1.73 -7.33
N GLU A 52 -0.67 2.85 -7.35
CA GLU A 52 -0.53 3.88 -8.38
C GLU A 52 0.89 4.44 -8.43
N ARG A 53 1.45 4.79 -7.25
CA ARG A 53 2.84 5.26 -7.15
C ARG A 53 3.84 4.22 -7.63
N LEU A 54 3.61 2.95 -7.27
CA LEU A 54 4.43 1.85 -7.75
C LEU A 54 4.34 1.80 -9.26
N SER A 55 3.16 1.59 -9.83
CA SER A 55 2.92 1.46 -11.28
C SER A 55 3.53 2.60 -12.10
N ASN A 56 3.45 3.84 -11.62
CA ASN A 56 3.97 5.02 -12.32
C ASN A 56 5.44 5.35 -12.05
N SER A 57 6.11 4.64 -11.13
CA SER A 57 7.51 4.92 -10.82
C SER A 57 8.45 4.33 -11.89
N ALA A 58 9.46 5.11 -12.30
CA ALA A 58 10.60 4.59 -13.07
C ALA A 58 11.56 3.71 -12.24
N LYS A 59 11.47 3.78 -10.89
CA LYS A 59 12.34 3.04 -9.98
C LYS A 59 11.73 1.67 -9.62
N GLY A 60 12.61 0.73 -9.25
CA GLY A 60 12.18 -0.58 -8.76
C GLY A 60 11.53 -1.47 -9.82
N SER A 61 11.83 -1.24 -11.11
CA SER A 61 11.34 -2.06 -12.23
C SER A 61 11.63 -3.55 -12.02
N TRP A 62 12.83 -3.88 -11.54
CA TRP A 62 13.23 -5.26 -11.21
C TRP A 62 12.33 -5.89 -10.15
N THR A 63 12.22 -5.26 -8.97
CA THR A 63 11.40 -5.77 -7.86
C THR A 63 9.93 -5.93 -8.26
N ARG A 64 9.42 -5.03 -9.12
CA ARG A 64 8.05 -5.09 -9.63
C ARG A 64 7.76 -6.28 -10.53
N LYS A 65 8.77 -6.89 -11.16
CA LYS A 65 8.59 -8.15 -11.91
C LYS A 65 8.09 -9.27 -11.00
N PHE A 66 8.52 -9.28 -9.73
CA PHE A 66 8.13 -10.26 -8.71
C PHE A 66 6.95 -9.80 -7.86
N LEU A 67 6.97 -8.53 -7.43
CA LEU A 67 5.97 -7.92 -6.54
C LEU A 67 5.15 -6.89 -7.32
N LYS A 68 4.24 -7.38 -8.14
CA LYS A 68 3.39 -6.56 -9.03
C LYS A 68 2.34 -5.77 -8.26
N GLU A 69 1.86 -6.36 -7.16
CA GLU A 69 0.76 -5.83 -6.35
C GLU A 69 1.25 -5.42 -4.97
N VAL A 70 0.76 -4.28 -4.49
CA VAL A 70 0.92 -3.86 -3.11
C VAL A 70 0.12 -4.79 -2.20
N LYS A 71 0.82 -5.45 -1.28
CA LYS A 71 0.25 -6.31 -0.25
C LYS A 71 0.81 -5.89 1.10
N PHE A 72 -0.04 -5.90 2.12
CA PHE A 72 0.36 -5.63 3.51
C PHE A 72 0.90 -6.87 4.23
N ASN A 73 0.93 -8.02 3.55
CA ASN A 73 1.48 -9.24 4.10
C ASN A 73 2.98 -9.09 4.29
N ARG A 74 3.48 -9.57 5.42
CA ARG A 74 4.92 -9.57 5.69
C ARG A 74 5.61 -10.51 4.71
N LEU A 75 6.58 -9.99 3.98
CA LEU A 75 7.51 -10.80 3.19
C LEU A 75 8.64 -11.26 4.10
N TYR A 76 8.83 -12.57 4.21
CA TYR A 76 10.00 -13.15 4.86
C TYR A 76 11.09 -13.38 3.81
N GLY A 77 12.30 -12.92 4.10
CA GLY A 77 13.43 -13.04 3.20
C GLY A 77 14.75 -12.92 3.95
N GLY A 78 15.70 -13.81 3.64
CA GLY A 78 17.07 -13.74 4.15
C GLY A 78 17.88 -12.64 3.47
N PHE A 79 19.11 -12.42 3.94
CA PHE A 79 20.01 -11.40 3.41
C PHE A 79 20.17 -11.51 1.88
N TYR A 80 20.64 -12.67 1.39
CA TYR A 80 20.88 -12.88 -0.03
C TYR A 80 19.60 -12.79 -0.87
N TYR A 81 18.49 -13.34 -0.38
CA TYR A 81 17.20 -13.26 -1.06
C TYR A 81 16.73 -11.81 -1.26
N ASN A 82 16.87 -10.97 -0.22
CA ASN A 82 16.49 -9.57 -0.30
C ASN A 82 17.39 -8.77 -1.27
N GLN A 83 18.68 -9.12 -1.34
CA GLN A 83 19.60 -8.54 -2.31
C GLN A 83 19.20 -8.88 -3.74
N VAL A 84 18.80 -10.15 -3.97
CA VAL A 84 18.30 -10.61 -5.27
C VAL A 84 17.04 -9.84 -5.68
N LEU A 85 16.05 -9.76 -4.80
CA LEU A 85 14.78 -9.08 -5.10
C LEU A 85 14.93 -7.60 -5.42
N LYS A 86 15.91 -6.92 -4.81
CA LYS A 86 16.13 -5.48 -4.99
C LYS A 86 17.15 -5.17 -6.08
N SER A 87 17.79 -6.19 -6.68
CA SER A 87 18.98 -6.02 -7.53
C SER A 87 20.05 -5.19 -6.80
N HIS A 88 20.30 -5.55 -5.53
CA HIS A 88 21.24 -4.89 -4.63
C HIS A 88 22.45 -5.78 -4.34
N GLY A 89 23.51 -5.18 -3.80
CA GLY A 89 24.68 -5.93 -3.33
C GLY A 89 25.84 -5.85 -4.30
N VAL A 90 26.59 -6.93 -4.44
CA VAL A 90 27.82 -6.98 -5.23
C VAL A 90 27.50 -7.28 -6.71
N PHE A 91 26.46 -6.65 -7.24
CA PHE A 91 26.19 -6.64 -8.67
C PHE A 91 26.82 -5.39 -9.27
N GLY A 92 27.59 -5.52 -10.34
CA GLY A 92 28.32 -4.43 -10.97
C GLY A 92 27.45 -3.20 -11.24
N GLU A 93 26.24 -3.34 -11.79
CA GLU A 93 25.35 -2.18 -12.02
C GLU A 93 25.04 -1.41 -10.72
N HIS A 94 24.73 -2.15 -9.64
CA HIS A 94 24.45 -1.56 -8.34
C HIS A 94 25.70 -0.89 -7.74
N GLN A 95 26.85 -1.55 -7.88
CA GLN A 95 28.12 -1.06 -7.36
C GLN A 95 28.60 0.19 -8.10
N ALA A 96 28.43 0.25 -9.42
CA ALA A 96 28.73 1.42 -10.22
C ALA A 96 27.86 2.61 -9.82
N ARG A 97 26.55 2.39 -9.67
CA ARG A 97 25.60 3.46 -9.33
C ARG A 97 25.83 4.07 -7.95
N LEU A 98 26.17 3.26 -6.94
CA LEU A 98 26.28 3.73 -5.55
C LEU A 98 27.71 3.99 -5.07
N PHE A 99 28.70 3.32 -5.64
CA PHE A 99 30.08 3.34 -5.14
C PHE A 99 31.11 3.69 -6.22
N GLY A 100 30.69 4.06 -7.44
CA GLY A 100 31.60 4.49 -8.51
C GLY A 100 32.52 3.40 -9.05
N LYS A 101 32.16 2.12 -8.87
CA LYS A 101 32.91 0.99 -9.44
C LYS A 101 32.60 0.77 -10.91
N GLU A 102 33.36 -0.12 -11.56
CA GLU A 102 33.00 -0.63 -12.88
C GLU A 102 31.69 -1.43 -12.80
N GLY A 103 30.79 -1.18 -13.77
CA GLY A 103 29.46 -1.79 -13.79
C GLY A 103 29.30 -2.96 -14.76
N GLY A 104 30.33 -3.23 -15.56
CA GLY A 104 30.31 -4.29 -16.58
C GLY A 104 30.35 -5.68 -15.96
N CYS A 105 29.71 -6.64 -16.61
CA CYS A 105 29.88 -8.05 -16.24
C CYS A 105 31.21 -8.56 -16.78
N PRO A 106 31.95 -9.41 -16.04
CA PRO A 106 33.16 -10.06 -16.52
C PRO A 106 32.99 -10.87 -17.82
N CYS A 107 31.76 -11.20 -18.21
CA CYS A 107 31.49 -11.88 -19.48
C CYS A 107 31.64 -10.98 -20.72
N GLY A 108 31.76 -9.65 -20.51
CA GLY A 108 32.02 -8.64 -21.54
C GLY A 108 30.81 -8.18 -22.36
N GLU A 109 29.61 -8.72 -22.12
CA GLU A 109 28.46 -8.48 -23.02
C GLU A 109 27.60 -7.28 -22.63
N ARG A 110 27.50 -6.98 -21.33
CA ARG A 110 26.62 -5.92 -20.81
C ARG A 110 26.89 -5.60 -19.34
N LEU A 111 26.19 -4.60 -18.83
CA LEU A 111 26.16 -4.30 -17.39
C LEU A 111 25.76 -5.52 -16.58
N GLU A 112 26.44 -5.69 -15.45
CA GLU A 112 26.18 -6.77 -14.50
C GLU A 112 24.93 -6.46 -13.68
N THR A 113 23.80 -6.64 -14.32
CA THR A 113 22.49 -6.68 -13.66
C THR A 113 22.23 -8.07 -13.14
N ILE A 114 21.36 -8.18 -12.13
CA ILE A 114 20.95 -9.49 -11.64
C ILE A 114 20.17 -10.29 -12.69
N GLU A 115 19.37 -9.63 -13.53
CA GLU A 115 18.71 -10.28 -14.67
C GLU A 115 19.76 -10.92 -15.58
N HIS A 116 20.90 -10.24 -15.75
CA HIS A 116 21.97 -10.79 -16.54
C HIS A 116 22.62 -12.01 -15.93
N ILE A 117 23.03 -11.92 -14.67
CA ILE A 117 23.64 -13.05 -13.97
C ILE A 117 22.68 -14.25 -14.00
N LEU A 118 21.42 -14.04 -13.62
CA LEU A 118 20.47 -15.14 -13.44
C LEU A 118 19.89 -15.71 -14.74
N LEU A 119 19.78 -14.93 -15.83
CA LEU A 119 19.01 -15.37 -17.01
C LEU A 119 19.80 -15.42 -18.31
N LYS A 120 20.93 -14.71 -18.45
CA LYS A 120 21.61 -14.65 -19.76
C LYS A 120 23.14 -14.66 -19.72
N CYS A 121 23.78 -14.61 -18.56
CA CYS A 121 25.24 -14.62 -18.47
C CYS A 121 25.79 -15.97 -18.91
N LYS A 122 26.73 -15.96 -19.86
CA LYS A 122 27.40 -17.17 -20.35
C LYS A 122 28.35 -17.80 -19.34
N ILE A 123 28.92 -17.00 -18.43
CA ILE A 123 29.82 -17.50 -17.38
C ILE A 123 29.05 -18.43 -16.46
N TRP A 124 27.86 -18.00 -16.03
CA TRP A 124 26.97 -18.74 -15.14
C TRP A 124 25.99 -19.64 -15.91
N GLY A 125 26.39 -20.10 -17.10
CA GLY A 125 25.51 -20.90 -17.96
C GLY A 125 25.28 -22.31 -17.43
N LYS A 126 26.23 -22.87 -16.67
CA LYS A 126 26.18 -24.26 -16.19
C LYS A 126 25.45 -24.41 -14.86
N GLU A 127 25.42 -23.34 -14.06
CA GLU A 127 24.85 -23.28 -12.73
C GLU A 127 23.36 -22.85 -12.73
N ARG A 128 22.84 -22.47 -13.90
CA ARG A 128 21.42 -22.18 -14.14
C ARG A 128 20.66 -23.43 -14.55
#